data_AF-A0A966VKW5-F1
#
_entry.id   AF-A0A966VKW5-F1
#
_cell.length_a   1.000
_cell.length_b   1.000
_cell.length_c   1.000
_cell.angle_alpha   90.00
_cell.angle_beta   90.00
_cell.angle_gamma   90.00
#
_symmetry.space_group_name_H-M   'P 1'
#
loop_
_entity.id
_entity.type
_entity.pdbx_description
1 polymer ?
#
loop_
_entity_poly.entity_id
_entity_poly.type
_entity_poly.pdbx_seq_one_letter_code
_entity_poly.pdbx_strand_id
1 'polypeptide(L)'
;MKIMRFILSLIQITSLIACEPTLASQGTPFKKQIHKKFITKPRQSYPSLREVFDRICNADIKFPVIVMKQVILETGWLKSDHLMSRNNLFGFRSKHYMRFNNWEDSVAHYKTWQLKKLTVNDNDYYRVLDRVRYGAPGYITNLKKIKWSQECSQGNSSSNHQDQRQQLSNETVLDAIGSEEN
;
A
#
# COMPACT_ATOMS: atom_id res chain seq x y z
N MET A 1 18.64 -7.21 -19.24
CA MET A 1 19.98 -6.87 -18.72
C MET A 1 19.85 -6.57 -17.23
N LYS A 2 20.41 -7.30 -16.26
CA LYS A 2 21.34 -8.43 -16.20
C LYS A 2 20.82 -9.38 -15.10
N ILE A 3 20.77 -10.67 -15.41
CA ILE A 3 20.62 -11.75 -14.44
C ILE A 3 22.01 -11.96 -13.86
N MET A 4 22.19 -11.79 -12.55
CA MET A 4 23.45 -12.16 -11.89
C MET A 4 23.20 -13.37 -11.00
N ARG A 5 23.87 -14.44 -11.41
CA ARG A 5 23.82 -15.80 -10.90
C ARG A 5 24.50 -15.87 -9.54
N PHE A 6 23.93 -16.71 -8.68
CA PHE A 6 24.54 -17.27 -7.49
C PHE A 6 25.83 -18.01 -7.86
N ILE A 7 26.93 -17.73 -7.17
CA ILE A 7 28.07 -18.65 -7.05
C ILE A 7 28.48 -18.66 -5.59
N LEU A 8 28.17 -19.77 -4.92
CA LEU A 8 28.88 -20.22 -3.72
C LEU A 8 30.32 -20.55 -4.13
N SER A 9 31.31 -20.05 -3.37
CA SER A 9 32.67 -20.58 -3.41
C SER A 9 33.15 -20.80 -1.99
N LEU A 10 33.23 -22.08 -1.63
CA LEU A 10 33.95 -22.60 -0.47
C LEU A 10 35.45 -22.37 -0.66
N ILE A 11 36.13 -21.85 0.35
CA ILE A 11 37.57 -22.07 0.56
C ILE A 11 37.75 -22.55 1.99
N GLN A 12 38.08 -23.83 2.12
CA GLN A 12 38.74 -24.43 3.28
C GLN A 12 40.23 -24.06 3.21
N ILE A 13 40.89 -23.85 4.35
CA ILE A 13 42.23 -24.39 4.66
C ILE A 13 42.43 -24.28 6.17
N THR A 14 42.69 -25.43 6.77
CA THR A 14 43.10 -25.68 8.15
C THR A 14 44.58 -25.35 8.34
N SER A 15 44.96 -24.89 9.53
CA SER A 15 46.30 -25.13 10.09
C SER A 15 46.23 -25.06 11.62
N LEU A 16 46.42 -26.24 12.22
CA LEU A 16 46.71 -26.43 13.63
C LEU A 16 48.04 -25.76 13.98
N ILE A 17 48.04 -24.94 15.02
CA ILE A 17 49.21 -24.76 15.89
C ILE A 17 48.70 -24.89 17.31
N ALA A 18 49.12 -25.97 17.98
CA ALA A 18 48.99 -26.14 19.42
C ALA A 18 50.32 -25.70 20.06
N CYS A 19 50.25 -24.89 21.11
CA CYS A 19 51.23 -24.83 22.21
C CYS A 19 50.65 -24.01 23.37
N GLU A 20 50.16 -24.76 24.37
CA GLU A 20 50.15 -24.56 25.82
C GLU A 20 49.82 -23.22 26.54
N PRO A 21 49.32 -23.31 27.80
CA PRO A 21 48.70 -22.20 28.51
C PRO A 21 49.68 -21.48 29.46
N THR A 22 49.71 -20.16 29.39
CA THR A 22 50.25 -19.33 30.47
C THR A 22 49.10 -18.63 31.19
N LEU A 23 48.84 -19.06 32.43
CA LEU A 23 48.06 -18.31 33.41
C LEU A 23 48.74 -16.96 33.66
N ALA A 24 48.07 -15.87 33.32
CA ALA A 24 48.34 -14.56 33.90
C ALA A 24 47.00 -13.86 34.18
N SER A 25 46.59 -13.99 35.43
CA SER A 25 45.57 -13.19 36.10
C SER A 25 45.92 -11.70 36.04
N GLN A 26 45.09 -10.89 35.40
CA GLN A 26 44.95 -9.46 35.71
C GLN A 26 43.48 -9.07 35.57
N GLY A 27 42.82 -8.88 36.70
CA GLY A 27 41.44 -8.42 36.79
C GLY A 27 41.31 -7.01 36.22
N THR A 28 40.73 -6.90 35.03
CA THR A 28 40.26 -5.62 34.51
C THR A 28 39.01 -5.20 35.28
N PRO A 29 38.86 -3.93 35.68
CA PRO A 29 37.66 -3.47 36.37
C PRO A 29 36.46 -3.59 35.42
N PHE A 30 35.52 -4.45 35.81
CA PHE A 30 34.22 -4.61 35.15
C PHE A 30 33.52 -3.25 35.14
N LYS A 31 33.63 -2.53 34.03
CA LYS A 31 32.82 -1.33 33.79
C LYS A 31 31.37 -1.80 33.87
N LYS A 32 30.66 -1.36 34.90
CA LYS A 32 29.20 -1.55 35.06
C LYS A 32 28.56 -1.17 33.72
N GLN A 33 28.17 -2.19 32.98
CA GLN A 33 27.39 -2.03 31.77
C GLN A 33 26.05 -1.50 32.24
N ILE A 34 25.90 -0.18 32.18
CA ILE A 34 24.60 0.47 32.30
C ILE A 34 23.75 -0.23 31.25
N HIS A 35 22.83 -1.08 31.73
CA HIS A 35 21.76 -1.61 30.94
C HIS A 35 20.95 -0.39 30.50
N LYS A 36 21.34 0.20 29.37
CA LYS A 36 20.45 1.04 28.59
C LYS A 36 19.28 0.11 28.33
N LYS A 37 18.18 0.32 29.06
CA LYS A 37 16.88 -0.22 28.70
C LYS A 37 16.75 0.12 27.22
N PHE A 38 16.90 -0.88 26.36
CA PHE A 38 16.48 -0.75 24.99
C PHE A 38 14.99 -0.45 25.12
N ILE A 39 14.63 0.82 24.94
CA ILE A 39 13.24 1.16 24.68
C ILE A 39 12.98 0.46 23.35
N THR A 40 12.51 -0.78 23.41
CA THR A 40 11.96 -1.46 22.26
C THR A 40 10.82 -0.57 21.83
N LYS A 41 11.01 0.18 20.74
CA LYS A 41 9.95 0.95 20.10
C LYS A 41 8.75 0.00 20.04
N PRO A 42 7.58 0.36 20.61
CA PRO A 42 6.44 -0.54 20.64
C PRO A 42 6.25 -1.07 19.23
N ARG A 43 6.14 -2.39 19.07
CA ARG A 43 5.98 -3.04 17.78
C ARG A 43 4.75 -2.41 17.14
N GLN A 44 4.97 -1.51 16.19
CA GLN A 44 3.90 -0.76 15.55
C GLN A 44 2.96 -1.79 14.94
N SER A 45 1.72 -1.80 15.38
CA SER A 45 0.71 -2.68 14.79
C SER A 45 0.62 -2.34 13.32
N TYR A 46 0.85 -3.32 12.45
CA TYR A 46 0.71 -3.11 11.01
C TYR A 46 -0.76 -2.87 10.68
N PRO A 47 -1.03 -2.05 9.66
CA PRO A 47 -2.40 -1.76 9.28
C PRO A 47 -3.07 -3.02 8.71
N SER A 48 -4.39 -3.08 8.82
CA SER A 48 -5.22 -3.99 8.06
C SER A 48 -5.34 -3.52 6.59
N LEU A 49 -5.75 -4.44 5.70
CA LEU A 49 -6.01 -4.09 4.30
C LEU A 49 -7.07 -2.99 4.16
N ARG A 50 -8.06 -2.98 5.05
CA ARG A 50 -9.13 -1.98 5.05
C ARG A 50 -8.60 -0.60 5.43
N GLU A 51 -7.79 -0.50 6.49
CA GLU A 51 -7.16 0.78 6.88
C GLU A 51 -6.26 1.34 5.77
N VAL A 52 -5.49 0.47 5.11
CA VAL A 52 -4.67 0.89 3.96
C VAL A 52 -5.55 1.41 2.83
N PHE A 53 -6.62 0.70 2.49
CA PHE A 53 -7.51 1.10 1.42
C PHE A 53 -8.25 2.42 1.73
N ASP A 54 -8.77 2.56 2.94
CA ASP A 54 -9.41 3.79 3.41
C ASP A 54 -8.42 4.96 3.35
N ARG A 55 -7.15 4.75 3.70
CA ARG A 55 -6.10 5.77 3.56
C ARG A 55 -5.79 6.12 2.12
N ILE A 56 -5.80 5.15 1.20
CA ILE A 56 -5.64 5.40 -0.25
C ILE A 56 -6.79 6.26 -0.77
N CYS A 57 -8.03 5.95 -0.37
CA CYS A 57 -9.22 6.72 -0.71
C CYS A 57 -9.14 8.15 -0.17
N ASN A 58 -8.85 8.31 1.12
CA ASN A 58 -8.74 9.61 1.78
C ASN A 58 -7.58 10.48 1.28
N ALA A 59 -6.61 9.90 0.56
CA ALA A 59 -5.52 10.62 -0.07
C ALA A 59 -5.83 11.07 -1.52
N ASP A 60 -7.07 10.87 -1.98
CA ASP A 60 -7.54 11.15 -3.34
C ASP A 60 -6.68 10.51 -4.44
N ILE A 61 -6.07 9.35 -4.15
CA ILE A 61 -5.27 8.62 -5.12
C ILE A 61 -6.19 8.12 -6.23
N LYS A 62 -5.80 8.37 -7.49
CA LYS A 62 -6.57 7.94 -8.65
C LYS A 62 -6.47 6.42 -8.80
N PHE A 63 -7.54 5.81 -9.30
CA PHE A 63 -7.65 4.36 -9.50
C PHE A 63 -7.41 3.55 -8.21
N PRO A 64 -8.05 3.91 -7.08
CA PRO A 64 -7.73 3.39 -5.75
C PRO A 64 -7.80 1.86 -5.66
N VAL A 65 -8.74 1.23 -6.36
CA VAL A 65 -8.87 -0.24 -6.46
C VAL A 65 -7.62 -0.87 -7.06
N ILE A 66 -7.08 -0.31 -8.15
CA ILE A 66 -5.86 -0.82 -8.79
C ILE A 66 -4.66 -0.57 -7.88
N VAL A 67 -4.58 0.60 -7.26
CA VAL A 67 -3.51 0.92 -6.30
C VAL A 67 -3.50 -0.05 -5.11
N MET A 68 -4.67 -0.44 -4.61
CA MET A 68 -4.77 -1.44 -3.56
C MET A 68 -4.26 -2.81 -3.99
N LYS A 69 -4.56 -3.21 -5.23
CA LYS A 69 -3.98 -4.44 -5.80
C LYS A 69 -2.46 -4.37 -5.85
N GLN A 70 -1.87 -3.19 -6.09
CA GLN A 70 -0.42 -3.02 -6.05
C GLN A 70 0.11 -3.26 -4.65
N VAL A 71 -0.50 -2.66 -3.62
CA VAL A 71 -0.11 -2.92 -2.23
C VAL A 71 -0.13 -4.41 -1.91
N ILE A 72 -1.21 -5.10 -2.26
CA ILE A 72 -1.34 -6.55 -2.02
C ILE A 72 -0.23 -7.33 -2.74
N LEU A 73 0.06 -6.98 -3.99
CA LEU A 73 1.08 -7.64 -4.80
C LEU A 73 2.49 -7.40 -4.26
N GLU A 74 2.84 -6.14 -3.95
CA GLU A 74 4.17 -5.78 -3.43
C GLU A 74 4.44 -6.41 -2.07
N THR A 75 3.47 -6.31 -1.16
CA THR A 75 3.64 -6.72 0.24
C THR A 75 3.30 -8.19 0.49
N GLY A 76 2.74 -8.90 -0.48
CA GLY A 76 2.22 -10.24 -0.29
C GLY A 76 1.11 -10.27 0.77
N TRP A 77 0.05 -9.49 0.57
CA TRP A 77 -1.06 -9.36 1.52
C TRP A 77 -0.65 -8.82 2.90
N LEU A 78 0.24 -7.81 2.92
CA LEU A 78 0.81 -7.20 4.14
C LEU A 78 1.64 -8.17 5.00
N LYS A 79 2.14 -9.28 4.43
CA LYS A 79 2.91 -10.32 5.15
C LYS A 79 4.42 -10.20 4.97
N SER A 80 4.89 -9.39 4.03
CA SER A 80 6.32 -9.21 3.76
C SER A 80 7.01 -8.42 4.87
N ASP A 81 7.66 -9.11 5.80
CA ASP A 81 8.45 -8.47 6.87
C ASP A 81 9.48 -7.48 6.33
N HIS A 82 10.06 -7.77 5.16
CA HIS A 82 11.04 -6.88 4.53
C HIS A 82 10.45 -5.51 4.20
N LEU A 83 9.26 -5.46 3.60
CA LEU A 83 8.62 -4.20 3.23
C LEU A 83 7.88 -3.56 4.41
N MET A 84 7.20 -4.37 5.22
CA MET A 84 6.42 -3.89 6.36
C MET A 84 7.33 -3.30 7.44
N SER A 85 8.48 -3.91 7.73
CA SER A 85 9.46 -3.32 8.68
C SER A 85 10.08 -2.00 8.21
N ARG A 86 9.93 -1.65 6.94
CA ARG A 86 10.34 -0.38 6.33
C ARG A 86 9.19 0.60 6.12
N ASN A 87 7.97 0.20 6.50
CA ASN A 87 6.74 0.94 6.21
C ASN A 87 6.58 1.27 4.72
N ASN A 88 7.00 0.38 3.83
CA ASN A 88 7.04 0.63 2.39
C ASN A 88 6.01 -0.24 1.66
N LEU A 89 4.76 0.24 1.59
CA LEU A 89 3.64 -0.51 1.01
C LEU A 89 3.75 -0.73 -0.51
N PHE A 90 4.54 0.09 -1.19
CA PHE A 90 4.60 0.16 -2.65
C PHE A 90 5.95 -0.29 -3.23
N GLY A 91 6.81 -0.88 -2.41
CA GLY A 91 8.10 -1.41 -2.85
C GLY A 91 9.05 -0.37 -3.46
N PHE A 92 8.89 0.93 -3.14
CA PHE A 92 9.70 1.99 -3.76
C PHE A 92 11.19 1.84 -3.44
N ARG A 93 12.02 2.14 -4.44
CA ARG A 93 13.48 2.01 -4.39
C ARG A 93 14.14 3.25 -4.97
N SER A 94 15.25 3.66 -4.35
CA SER A 94 16.25 4.51 -4.98
C SER A 94 17.45 3.65 -5.36
N LYS A 95 18.52 3.67 -4.58
CA LYS A 95 19.60 2.66 -4.62
C LYS A 95 19.22 1.40 -3.84
N HIS A 96 18.52 1.59 -2.72
CA HIS A 96 17.98 0.53 -1.86
C HIS A 96 16.48 0.73 -1.67
N TYR A 97 15.81 -0.24 -1.05
CA TYR A 97 14.41 -0.08 -0.64
C TYR A 97 14.29 1.12 0.29
N MET A 98 13.35 2.00 -0.03
CA MET A 98 13.05 3.16 0.81
C MET A 98 12.46 2.71 2.15
N ARG A 99 12.72 3.51 3.17
CA ARG A 99 12.16 3.37 4.52
C ARG A 99 11.38 4.64 4.85
N PHE A 100 10.17 4.47 5.37
CA PHE A 100 9.29 5.55 5.79
C PHE A 100 9.13 5.52 7.32
N ASN A 101 8.74 6.66 7.92
CA ASN A 101 8.59 6.74 9.37
C ASN A 101 7.38 5.93 9.86
N ASN A 102 6.30 5.97 9.08
CA ASN A 102 5.08 5.18 9.23
C ASN A 102 4.59 4.73 7.83
N TRP A 103 3.56 3.88 7.76
CA TRP A 103 3.11 3.31 6.49
C TRP A 103 2.29 4.33 5.67
N GLU A 104 1.63 5.27 6.34
CA GLU A 104 0.85 6.36 5.75
C GLU A 104 1.73 7.30 4.92
N ASP A 105 2.97 7.53 5.34
CA ASP A 105 3.98 8.30 4.60
C ASP A 105 4.30 7.64 3.25
N SER A 106 4.25 6.31 3.17
CA SER A 106 4.41 5.61 1.90
C SER A 106 3.22 5.81 0.96
N VAL A 107 2.01 5.96 1.50
CA VAL A 107 0.80 6.34 0.74
C VAL A 107 0.91 7.79 0.25
N ALA A 108 1.35 8.71 1.10
CA ALA A 108 1.61 10.10 0.70
C ALA A 108 2.67 10.19 -0.40
N HIS A 109 3.76 9.42 -0.27
CA HIS A 109 4.79 9.33 -1.30
C HIS A 109 4.23 8.78 -2.61
N TYR A 110 3.40 7.73 -2.55
CA TYR A 110 2.75 7.18 -3.73
C TYR A 110 1.86 8.21 -4.43
N LYS A 111 1.06 8.98 -3.69
CA LYS A 111 0.23 10.06 -4.25
C LYS A 111 1.08 11.06 -5.03
N THR A 112 2.18 11.54 -4.45
CA THR A 112 3.11 12.44 -5.14
C THR A 112 3.74 11.79 -6.37
N TRP A 113 4.13 10.52 -6.28
CA TRP A 113 4.66 9.77 -7.42
C TRP A 113 3.61 9.65 -8.54
N GLN A 114 2.37 9.31 -8.21
CA GLN A 114 1.29 9.12 -9.17
C GLN A 114 0.96 10.43 -9.89
N LEU A 115 0.88 11.55 -9.17
CA LEU A 115 0.64 12.87 -9.76
C LEU A 115 1.69 13.26 -10.80
N LYS A 116 2.95 12.86 -10.60
CA LYS A 116 4.05 13.12 -11.55
C LYS A 116 4.00 12.23 -12.80
N LYS A 117 3.24 11.13 -12.76
CA LYS A 117 3.22 10.09 -13.81
C LYS A 117 1.93 10.09 -14.62
N LEU A 118 0.84 10.56 -14.04
CA LEU A 118 -0.44 10.75 -14.70
C LEU A 118 -0.45 12.01 -15.56
N THR A 119 -1.15 11.91 -16.67
CA THR A 119 -1.55 13.00 -17.55
C THR A 119 -3.07 13.12 -17.55
N VAL A 120 -3.60 14.25 -18.03
CA VAL A 120 -5.05 14.51 -18.06
C VAL A 120 -5.81 13.49 -18.92
N ASN A 121 -5.14 12.89 -19.92
CA ASN A 121 -5.75 11.96 -20.86
C ASN A 121 -5.63 10.48 -20.42
N ASP A 122 -5.05 10.19 -19.26
CA ASP A 122 -4.88 8.83 -18.77
C ASP A 122 -6.18 8.28 -18.17
N ASN A 123 -6.91 7.50 -18.97
CA ASN A 123 -8.14 6.80 -18.56
C ASN A 123 -7.92 5.30 -18.23
N ASP A 124 -6.83 4.70 -18.71
CA ASP A 124 -6.44 3.32 -18.40
C ASP A 124 -5.16 3.31 -17.56
N TYR A 125 -5.32 3.05 -16.27
CA TYR A 125 -4.19 3.05 -15.35
C TYR A 125 -3.20 1.90 -15.57
N TYR A 126 -3.64 0.77 -16.13
CA TYR A 126 -2.69 -0.31 -16.44
C TYR A 126 -1.72 0.11 -17.54
N ARG A 127 -2.19 0.88 -18.53
CA ARG A 127 -1.31 1.46 -19.57
C ARG A 127 -0.35 2.48 -18.98
N VAL A 128 -0.76 3.26 -17.99
CA VAL A 128 0.13 4.18 -17.26
C VAL A 128 1.24 3.39 -16.57
N LEU A 129 0.87 2.36 -15.80
CA LEU A 129 1.83 1.53 -15.06
C LEU A 129 2.83 0.83 -15.99
N ASP A 130 2.38 0.38 -17.17
CA ASP A 130 3.23 -0.20 -18.21
C ASP A 130 4.18 0.85 -18.81
N ARG A 131 3.64 2.01 -19.24
CA ARG A 131 4.40 3.13 -19.81
C ARG A 131 5.53 3.59 -18.89
N VAL A 132 5.25 3.72 -17.60
CA VAL A 132 6.24 4.18 -16.61
C VAL A 132 7.13 3.06 -16.08
N ARG A 133 6.96 1.83 -16.58
CA ARG A 133 7.71 0.63 -16.18
C ARG A 133 7.70 0.45 -14.66
N TYR A 134 6.52 0.54 -14.05
CA TYR A 134 6.38 0.49 -12.59
C TYR A 134 7.01 -0.78 -11.99
N GLY A 135 6.74 -1.93 -12.60
CA GLY A 135 7.24 -3.22 -12.17
C GLY A 135 8.01 -3.96 -13.26
N ALA A 136 8.48 -5.16 -12.93
CA ALA A 136 9.17 -6.06 -13.85
C ALA A 136 8.25 -6.53 -15.01
N PRO A 137 8.79 -7.07 -16.11
CA PRO A 137 7.98 -7.67 -17.15
C PRO A 137 6.96 -8.68 -16.60
N GLY A 138 5.70 -8.57 -17.04
CA GLY A 138 4.58 -9.37 -16.53
C GLY A 138 3.89 -8.80 -15.28
N TYR A 139 4.32 -7.65 -14.77
CA TYR A 139 3.72 -6.99 -13.60
C TYR A 139 2.21 -6.80 -13.74
N ILE A 140 1.76 -6.20 -14.86
CA ILE A 140 0.35 -5.93 -15.13
C ILE A 140 -0.49 -7.22 -15.12
N THR A 141 0.03 -8.29 -15.71
CA THR A 141 -0.64 -9.60 -15.73
C THR A 141 -0.83 -10.16 -14.33
N ASN A 142 0.18 -10.03 -13.46
CA ASN A 142 0.07 -10.47 -12.07
C ASN A 142 -0.86 -9.57 -11.24
N LEU A 143 -0.82 -8.26 -11.48
CA LEU A 143 -1.68 -7.29 -10.80
C LEU A 143 -3.16 -7.55 -11.08
N LYS A 144 -3.52 -7.88 -12.33
CA LYS A 144 -4.90 -8.22 -12.72
C LYS A 144 -5.44 -9.48 -12.03
N LYS A 145 -4.57 -10.40 -11.60
CA LYS A 145 -4.96 -11.62 -10.87
C LYS A 145 -5.35 -11.35 -9.41
N ILE A 146 -4.98 -10.20 -8.86
CA ILE A 146 -5.31 -9.86 -7.47
C ILE A 146 -6.81 -9.61 -7.33
N LYS A 147 -7.43 -10.35 -6.41
CA LYS A 147 -8.85 -10.23 -6.06
C LYS A 147 -9.03 -9.14 -5.01
N TRP A 148 -9.49 -7.98 -5.45
CA TRP A 148 -9.95 -6.87 -4.61
C TRP A 148 -11.04 -6.12 -5.38
N SER A 149 -12.17 -5.84 -4.72
CA SER A 149 -13.36 -5.23 -5.32
C SER A 149 -14.02 -4.17 -4.44
N GLN A 150 -13.43 -3.83 -3.29
CA GLN A 150 -13.95 -2.74 -2.46
C GLN A 150 -13.69 -1.41 -3.19
N GLU A 151 -14.71 -0.58 -3.29
CA GLU A 151 -14.65 0.79 -3.82
C GLU A 151 -14.52 1.80 -2.69
N CYS A 152 -13.99 3.00 -2.99
CA CYS A 152 -14.00 4.09 -2.01
C CYS A 152 -15.45 4.49 -1.72
N SER A 153 -15.81 4.58 -0.44
CA SER A 153 -17.11 5.09 -0.02
C SER A 153 -17.31 6.48 -0.59
N GLN A 154 -18.21 6.60 -1.57
CA GLN A 154 -18.73 7.90 -1.98
C GLN A 154 -19.51 8.45 -0.79
N GLY A 155 -19.23 9.67 -0.34
CA GLY A 155 -20.04 10.31 0.68
C GLY A 155 -21.47 10.48 0.16
N ASN A 156 -22.35 9.53 0.49
CA ASN A 156 -23.78 9.66 0.21
C ASN A 156 -24.40 10.54 1.31
N SER A 157 -24.36 11.85 1.08
CA SER A 157 -25.56 12.65 1.28
C SER A 157 -26.46 12.41 0.07
N SER A 158 -27.65 11.87 0.31
CA SER A 158 -28.80 11.78 -0.62
C SER A 158 -28.79 10.66 -1.67
N SER A 159 -29.47 9.56 -1.32
CA SER A 159 -30.60 9.04 -2.13
C SER A 159 -31.42 8.03 -1.30
N ASN A 160 -32.19 8.56 -0.36
CA ASN A 160 -33.51 7.99 -0.11
C ASN A 160 -34.36 8.34 -1.34
N HIS A 161 -34.59 7.38 -2.22
CA HIS A 161 -35.73 7.38 -3.14
C HIS A 161 -35.94 5.96 -3.67
N GLN A 162 -36.75 5.18 -2.95
CA GLN A 162 -37.67 4.23 -3.56
C GLN A 162 -39.07 4.55 -3.02
N ASP A 163 -39.97 4.82 -3.96
CA ASP A 163 -41.42 4.64 -3.94
C ASP A 163 -42.30 5.39 -2.92
N GLN A 164 -42.95 6.47 -3.41
CA GLN A 164 -44.41 6.67 -3.41
C GLN A 164 -44.77 8.12 -3.78
N ARG A 165 -44.85 8.42 -5.09
CA ARG A 165 -45.74 9.47 -5.62
C ARG A 165 -45.99 9.26 -7.12
N GLN A 166 -46.57 8.12 -7.46
CA GLN A 166 -47.41 7.95 -8.65
C GLN A 166 -48.77 7.47 -8.17
N GLN A 167 -49.53 8.36 -7.53
CA GLN A 167 -50.94 8.22 -7.17
C GLN A 167 -51.42 9.53 -6.51
N LEU A 168 -51.29 10.68 -7.19
CA LEU A 168 -52.09 11.89 -6.88
C LEU A 168 -51.96 12.91 -8.02
N SER A 169 -52.44 12.56 -9.22
CA SER A 169 -52.57 13.52 -10.33
C SER A 169 -53.78 13.24 -11.23
N ASN A 170 -54.72 12.41 -10.79
CA ASN A 170 -55.82 11.95 -11.64
C ASN A 170 -57.22 12.29 -11.07
N GLU A 171 -57.33 13.27 -10.17
CA GLU A 171 -58.63 13.65 -9.59
C GLU A 171 -58.80 15.17 -9.42
N THR A 172 -58.38 15.98 -10.40
CA THR A 172 -58.69 17.43 -10.39
C THR A 172 -58.86 18.05 -11.78
N VAL A 173 -59.20 17.28 -12.82
CA VAL A 173 -59.45 17.83 -14.18
C VAL A 173 -60.81 17.40 -14.73
N LEU A 174 -61.89 17.57 -13.96
CA LEU A 174 -63.25 17.38 -14.48
C LEU A 174 -64.31 18.43 -14.11
N ASP A 175 -64.00 19.55 -13.45
CA ASP A 175 -65.05 20.50 -13.01
C ASP A 175 -64.87 21.97 -13.44
N ALA A 176 -64.23 22.28 -14.56
CA ALA A 176 -64.14 23.68 -15.00
C ALA A 176 -64.07 23.90 -16.52
N ILE A 177 -64.99 23.33 -17.29
CA ILE A 177 -65.30 23.85 -18.64
C ILE A 177 -66.79 23.64 -18.92
N GLY A 178 -67.57 24.71 -18.90
CA GLY A 178 -68.88 24.72 -19.56
C GLY A 178 -69.99 25.47 -18.82
N SER A 179 -69.98 26.81 -18.88
CA SER A 179 -71.22 27.62 -18.88
C SER A 179 -70.92 29.11 -19.05
N GLU A 180 -70.57 29.52 -20.27
CA GLU A 180 -70.89 30.86 -20.81
C GLU A 180 -71.16 30.66 -22.31
N GLU A 181 -72.44 30.68 -22.70
CA GLU A 181 -72.99 31.18 -23.98
C GLU A 181 -74.46 30.71 -24.16
N ASN A 182 -75.37 31.62 -23.79
CA ASN A 182 -76.70 31.97 -24.36
C ASN A 182 -77.73 32.30 -23.27
#